data_AF-A0A524PAS7-F1
#
_entry.id   AF-A0A524PAS7-F1
#
_cell.length_a   1.000
_cell.length_b   1.000
_cell.length_c   1.000
_cell.angle_alpha   90.00
_cell.angle_beta   90.00
_cell.angle_gamma   90.00
#
_symmetry.space_group_name_H-M   'P 1'
#
loop_
_entity.id
_entity.type
_entity.pdbx_description
1 polymer ?
#
loop_
_entity_poly.entity_id
_entity_poly.type
_entity_poly.pdbx_seq_one_letter_code
_entity_poly.pdbx_strand_id
1 'polypeptide(L)'
;MDDQFYLDWHANYNDTTIIANEEGGFEAFEAVNFFDDPETDELTEEESSYYLRIKRVESKISELNYTPSVVMEDENAVVRFIVFTQWGGFMEVIASIKRSFPHEIVDWKQRTRILYFSGVMY
;
A
#
# COMPACT_ATOMS: atom_id res chain seq x y z
N MET A 1 -9.67 -11.23 31.73
CA MET A 1 -8.79 -10.36 30.92
C MET A 1 -9.39 -10.34 29.53
N ASP A 2 -10.57 -9.75 29.43
CA ASP A 2 -11.35 -9.51 28.22
C ASP A 2 -11.63 -8.00 28.23
N ASP A 3 -11.74 -7.37 27.05
CA ASP A 3 -12.25 -6.00 26.81
C ASP A 3 -11.28 -4.99 26.16
N GLN A 4 -10.35 -5.40 25.29
CA GLN A 4 -9.68 -4.44 24.37
C GLN A 4 -9.58 -4.85 22.90
N PHE A 5 -10.21 -5.95 22.47
CA PHE A 5 -10.19 -6.36 21.05
C PHE A 5 -10.85 -5.32 20.11
N TYR A 6 -11.75 -4.48 20.63
CA TYR A 6 -12.49 -3.48 19.83
C TYR A 6 -11.72 -2.20 19.51
N LEU A 7 -10.62 -1.89 20.22
CA LEU A 7 -9.91 -0.61 20.04
C LEU A 7 -8.79 -0.68 19.00
N ASP A 8 -8.12 -1.83 18.86
CA ASP A 8 -7.13 -2.03 17.79
C ASP A 8 -7.78 -2.13 16.40
N TRP A 9 -9.05 -2.55 16.34
CA TRP A 9 -9.80 -2.72 15.08
C TRP A 9 -9.96 -1.42 14.27
N HIS A 10 -10.12 -0.28 14.94
CA HIS A 10 -10.25 1.02 14.26
C HIS A 10 -8.91 1.71 14.00
N ALA A 11 -7.80 1.19 14.54
CA ALA A 11 -6.47 1.73 14.27
C ALA A 11 -6.01 1.46 12.81
N ASN A 12 -6.50 0.39 12.19
CA ASN A 12 -6.19 0.02 10.79
C ASN A 12 -6.94 0.83 9.72
N TYR A 13 -7.71 1.87 10.08
CA TYR A 13 -8.27 2.80 9.07
C TYR A 13 -7.23 3.77 8.50
N ASN A 14 -6.07 3.91 9.15
CA ASN A 14 -4.97 4.73 8.68
C ASN A 14 -3.86 3.87 8.05
N ASP A 15 -4.25 2.95 7.17
CA ASP A 15 -3.35 1.97 6.53
C ASP A 15 -2.68 2.49 5.25
N THR A 16 -2.95 3.74 4.87
CA THR A 16 -2.40 4.37 3.67
C THR A 16 -1.05 5.01 3.98
N THR A 17 0.01 4.47 3.39
CA THR A 17 1.38 5.00 3.51
C THR A 17 1.87 5.49 2.15
N ILE A 18 2.39 6.71 2.07
CA ILE A 18 3.07 7.21 0.85
C ILE A 18 4.45 6.56 0.79
N ILE A 19 4.77 5.95 -0.36
CA ILE A 19 6.03 5.24 -0.57
C ILE A 19 6.92 6.04 -1.53
N ALA A 20 8.07 6.48 -1.01
CA ALA A 20 8.99 7.36 -1.73
C ALA A 20 10.23 6.63 -2.30
N ASN A 21 10.48 5.38 -1.88
CA ASN A 21 11.60 4.57 -2.34
C ASN A 21 11.33 3.07 -2.11
N GLU A 22 12.23 2.23 -2.59
CA GLU A 22 12.15 0.77 -2.50
C GLU A 22 12.21 0.27 -1.05
N GLU A 23 13.14 0.79 -0.23
CA GLU A 23 13.31 0.43 1.18
C GLU A 23 12.00 0.64 1.96
N GLY A 24 11.40 1.83 1.86
CA GLY A 24 10.11 2.12 2.49
C GLY A 24 8.96 1.28 1.94
N GLY A 25 9.08 0.79 0.70
CA GLY A 25 8.14 -0.17 0.13
C GLY A 25 8.21 -1.53 0.82
N PHE A 26 9.42 -2.05 1.01
CA PHE A 26 9.64 -3.28 1.78
C PHE A 26 9.20 -3.10 3.24
N GLU A 27 9.63 -2.04 3.92
CA GLU A 27 9.23 -1.76 5.31
C GLU A 27 7.70 -1.73 5.48
N ALA A 28 6.99 -1.03 4.58
CA ALA A 28 5.53 -0.94 4.65
C ALA A 28 4.85 -2.30 4.43
N PHE A 29 5.41 -3.14 3.56
CA PHE A 29 4.88 -4.46 3.27
C PHE A 29 5.18 -5.47 4.39
N GLU A 30 6.40 -5.46 4.92
CA GLU A 30 6.83 -6.31 6.04
C GLU A 30 6.07 -5.98 7.32
N ALA A 31 5.81 -4.70 7.61
CA ALA A 31 5.07 -4.27 8.80
C ALA A 31 3.65 -4.85 8.90
N VAL A 32 3.09 -5.33 7.78
CA VAL A 32 1.73 -5.88 7.70
C VAL A 32 1.71 -7.37 7.36
N ASN A 33 2.89 -7.96 7.13
CA ASN A 33 3.06 -9.37 6.89
C ASN A 33 3.55 -10.04 8.18
N PHE A 34 2.63 -10.67 8.92
CA PHE A 34 2.90 -11.21 10.26
C PHE A 34 3.52 -12.62 10.25
N PHE A 35 3.82 -13.18 9.08
CA PHE A 35 4.38 -14.52 8.96
C PHE A 35 5.90 -14.45 8.83
N ASP A 36 6.59 -14.98 9.84
CA ASP A 36 7.99 -15.38 9.71
C ASP A 36 8.12 -16.42 8.58
N ASP A 37 9.26 -16.43 7.89
CA ASP A 37 9.55 -17.38 6.80
C ASP A 37 9.37 -18.81 7.34
N PRO A 38 8.28 -19.51 7.01
CA PRO A 38 8.00 -20.81 7.60
C PRO A 38 9.01 -21.82 7.06
N GLU A 39 9.42 -22.79 7.89
CA GLU A 39 10.11 -23.97 7.36
C GLU A 39 9.16 -24.65 6.36
N THR A 40 9.52 -24.61 5.08
CA THR A 40 8.63 -24.92 3.94
C THR A 40 8.09 -26.34 3.92
N ASP A 41 8.65 -27.23 4.75
CA ASP A 41 8.31 -28.66 4.80
C ASP A 41 7.05 -28.97 5.64
N GLU A 42 6.48 -27.99 6.36
CA GLU A 42 5.30 -28.20 7.22
C GLU A 42 4.05 -27.38 6.84
N LEU A 43 4.08 -26.67 5.70
CA LEU A 43 2.95 -25.82 5.29
C LEU A 43 1.76 -26.64 4.77
N THR A 44 0.56 -26.24 5.19
CA THR A 44 -0.69 -26.62 4.52
C THR A 44 -0.77 -26.01 3.11
N GLU A 45 -1.67 -26.52 2.26
CA GLU A 45 -1.89 -25.96 0.91
C GLU A 45 -2.31 -24.48 0.94
N GLU A 46 -3.08 -24.08 1.95
CA GLU A 46 -3.54 -22.70 2.14
C GLU A 46 -2.39 -21.77 2.51
N GLU A 47 -1.56 -22.17 3.48
CA GLU A 47 -0.37 -21.42 3.89
C GLU A 47 0.65 -21.30 2.75
N SER A 48 0.81 -22.38 1.97
CA SER A 48 1.66 -22.37 0.77
C SER A 48 1.17 -21.37 -0.28
N SER A 49 -0.15 -21.31 -0.52
CA SER A 49 -0.76 -20.36 -1.45
C SER A 49 -0.59 -18.91 -0.99
N TYR A 50 -0.78 -18.64 0.31
CA TYR A 50 -0.54 -17.34 0.90
C TYR A 50 0.93 -16.93 0.82
N TYR A 51 1.86 -17.81 1.18
CA TYR A 51 3.30 -17.57 1.09
C TYR A 51 3.75 -17.23 -0.34
N LEU A 52 3.28 -17.99 -1.34
CA LEU A 52 3.55 -17.70 -2.75
C LEU A 52 3.02 -16.32 -3.18
N ARG A 53 1.91 -15.86 -2.58
CA ARG A 53 1.38 -14.53 -2.82
C ARG A 53 2.28 -13.45 -2.22
N ILE A 54 2.78 -13.64 -1.00
CA ILE A 54 3.76 -12.75 -0.36
C ILE A 54 5.01 -12.62 -1.22
N LYS A 55 5.64 -13.74 -1.58
CA LYS A 55 6.85 -13.73 -2.43
C LYS A 55 6.63 -13.07 -3.79
N ARG A 56 5.42 -13.21 -4.37
CA ARG A 56 5.06 -12.51 -5.61
C ARG A 56 4.95 -10.99 -5.44
N VAL A 57 4.53 -10.52 -4.28
CA VAL A 57 4.49 -9.08 -3.98
C VAL A 57 5.91 -8.58 -3.78
N GLU A 58 6.70 -9.21 -2.90
CA GLU A 58 8.10 -8.87 -2.63
C GLU A 58 8.91 -8.76 -3.92
N SER A 59 8.78 -9.74 -4.82
CA SER A 59 9.56 -9.77 -6.06
C SER A 59 9.28 -8.59 -7.02
N LYS A 60 8.20 -7.84 -6.81
CA LYS A 60 7.78 -6.74 -7.68
C LYS A 60 8.01 -5.36 -7.06
N ILE A 61 8.33 -5.28 -5.77
CA ILE A 61 8.54 -4.00 -5.07
C ILE A 61 9.69 -3.22 -5.75
N SER A 62 10.78 -3.89 -6.11
CA SER A 62 11.91 -3.27 -6.81
C SER A 62 11.60 -2.76 -8.23
N GLU A 63 10.49 -3.21 -8.84
CA GLU A 63 10.08 -2.81 -10.19
C GLU A 63 9.26 -1.50 -10.21
N LEU A 64 8.87 -0.98 -9.04
CA LEU A 64 8.03 0.21 -8.94
C LEU A 64 8.82 1.49 -9.25
N ASN A 65 8.18 2.43 -9.95
CA ASN A 65 8.69 3.79 -10.08
C ASN A 65 8.25 4.64 -8.89
N TYR A 66 9.14 4.80 -7.91
CA TYR A 66 8.90 5.58 -6.71
C TYR A 66 9.03 7.09 -6.89
N THR A 67 9.61 7.57 -8.00
CA THR A 67 9.91 8.99 -8.18
C THR A 67 8.63 9.81 -8.15
N PRO A 68 8.37 10.60 -7.09
CA PRO A 68 7.20 11.47 -7.08
C PRO A 68 7.38 12.55 -8.15
N SER A 69 6.29 12.97 -8.77
CA SER A 69 6.34 14.07 -9.74
C SER A 69 5.25 15.08 -9.49
N VAL A 70 5.57 16.33 -9.81
CA VAL A 70 4.63 17.45 -9.81
C VAL A 70 4.74 18.13 -11.16
N VAL A 71 3.62 18.25 -11.86
CA VAL A 71 3.51 19.01 -13.09
C VAL A 71 2.65 20.23 -12.80
N MET A 72 3.22 21.42 -13.00
CA MET A 72 2.50 22.68 -12.83
C MET A 72 1.80 23.03 -14.14
N GLU A 73 0.48 22.95 -14.15
CA GLU A 73 -0.36 23.44 -15.25
C GLU A 73 -0.90 24.84 -14.91
N ASP A 74 -1.64 25.45 -15.83
CA ASP A 74 -2.14 26.82 -15.66
C ASP A 74 -3.06 26.96 -14.44
N GLU A 75 -4.06 26.08 -14.30
CA GLU A 75 -5.05 26.13 -13.23
C GLU A 75 -4.79 25.13 -12.10
N ASN A 76 -4.11 24.03 -12.40
CA ASN A 76 -3.92 22.91 -11.48
C ASN A 76 -2.45 22.51 -11.34
N ALA A 77 -2.10 21.89 -10.22
CA ALA A 77 -0.89 21.11 -10.05
C ALA A 77 -1.28 19.63 -10.07
N VAL A 78 -0.64 18.85 -10.95
CA VAL A 78 -0.85 17.40 -11.03
C VAL A 78 0.27 16.70 -10.28
N VAL A 79 -0.08 15.99 -9.22
CA VAL A 79 0.86 15.29 -8.35
C VAL A 79 0.70 13.78 -8.55
N ARG A 80 1.81 13.08 -8.75
CA ARG A 80 1.86 11.63 -8.87
C ARG A 80 2.79 11.03 -7.81
N PHE A 81 2.31 10.03 -7.08
CA PHE A 81 3.06 9.31 -6.06
C PHE A 81 2.57 7.87 -5.92
N ILE A 82 3.35 7.03 -5.23
CA ILE A 82 2.95 5.66 -4.87
C ILE A 82 2.43 5.66 -3.44
N VAL A 83 1.37 4.88 -3.20
CA VAL A 83 0.88 4.55 -1.86
C VAL A 83 0.83 3.04 -1.68
N PHE A 84 0.97 2.59 -0.44
CA PHE A 84 0.68 1.22 -0.03
C PHE A 84 -0.54 1.20 0.89
N THR A 85 -1.34 0.13 0.77
CA THR A 85 -2.47 -0.19 1.67
C THR A 85 -2.54 -1.70 1.88
N GLN A 86 -3.06 -2.14 3.02
CA GLN A 86 -3.23 -3.57 3.32
C GLN A 86 -4.34 -4.21 2.48
N TRP A 87 -5.23 -3.38 1.92
CA TRP A 87 -6.42 -3.78 1.16
C TRP A 87 -6.32 -3.54 -0.34
N GLY A 88 -5.26 -2.92 -0.84
CA GLY A 88 -5.08 -2.65 -2.27
C GLY A 88 -3.66 -2.89 -2.77
N GLY A 89 -2.72 -3.12 -1.86
CA GLY A 89 -1.29 -3.19 -2.14
C GLY A 89 -0.73 -1.85 -2.58
N PHE A 90 0.21 -1.90 -3.52
CA PHE A 90 0.88 -0.72 -4.05
C PHE A 90 0.05 -0.10 -5.18
N MET A 91 -0.32 1.16 -5.02
CA MET A 91 -1.13 1.92 -5.96
C MET A 91 -0.40 3.19 -6.38
N GLU A 92 -0.51 3.54 -7.65
CA GLU A 92 -0.15 4.87 -8.12
C GLU A 92 -1.36 5.79 -7.98
N VAL A 93 -1.14 6.93 -7.33
CA VAL A 93 -2.13 8.00 -7.17
C VAL A 93 -1.71 9.15 -8.07
N ILE A 94 -2.64 9.66 -8.86
CA ILE A 94 -2.49 10.90 -9.64
C ILE A 94 -3.61 11.83 -9.19
N ALA A 95 -3.25 12.93 -8.53
CA ALA A 95 -4.19 13.92 -8.00
C ALA A 95 -4.01 15.26 -8.74
N SER A 96 -5.12 15.91 -9.08
CA SER A 96 -5.15 17.26 -9.63
C SER A 96 -5.61 18.23 -8.56
N ILE A 97 -4.82 19.26 -8.28
CA ILE A 97 -5.02 20.20 -7.17
C ILE A 97 -5.11 21.63 -7.72
N LYS A 98 -6.17 22.38 -7.37
CA LYS A 98 -6.29 23.80 -7.74
C LYS A 98 -5.09 24.61 -7.24
N ARG A 99 -4.52 25.43 -8.12
CA ARG A 99 -3.44 26.37 -7.76
C ARG A 99 -3.94 27.62 -7.07
N SER A 100 -5.20 27.99 -7.23
CA SER A 100 -5.80 29.10 -6.49
C SER A 100 -6.09 28.67 -5.05
N PHE A 101 -6.04 29.64 -4.13
CA PHE A 101 -6.47 29.43 -2.76
C PHE A 101 -8.00 29.54 -2.66
N PRO A 102 -8.69 28.67 -1.92
CA PRO A 102 -8.16 27.51 -1.20
C PRO A 102 -7.75 26.37 -2.15
N HIS A 103 -6.58 25.77 -1.91
CA HIS A 103 -6.12 24.63 -2.68
C HIS A 103 -7.02 23.42 -2.42
N GLU A 104 -7.65 22.91 -3.46
CA GLU A 104 -8.60 21.80 -3.39
C GLU A 104 -8.18 20.70 -4.38
N ILE A 105 -8.26 19.44 -3.95
CA ILE A 105 -8.15 18.30 -4.86
C ILE A 105 -9.45 18.25 -5.68
N VAL A 106 -9.35 18.43 -6.99
CA VAL A 106 -10.51 18.46 -7.90
C VAL A 106 -10.73 17.15 -8.64
N ASP A 107 -9.67 16.36 -8.79
CA ASP A 107 -9.73 15.02 -9.36
C ASP A 107 -8.63 14.17 -8.74
N TRP A 108 -8.86 12.88 -8.65
CA TRP A 108 -7.83 11.93 -8.29
C TRP A 108 -8.14 10.56 -8.90
N LYS A 109 -7.08 9.88 -9.32
CA LYS A 109 -7.14 8.56 -9.93
C LYS A 109 -6.18 7.64 -9.21
N GLN A 110 -6.60 6.40 -9.03
CA GLN A 110 -5.79 5.33 -8.47
C GLN A 110 -5.62 4.22 -9.48
N ARG A 111 -4.40 3.69 -9.58
CA ARG A 111 -4.10 2.52 -10.40
C ARG A 111 -3.26 1.55 -9.59
N THR A 112 -3.80 0.37 -9.32
CA THR A 112 -3.03 -0.71 -8.68
C THR A 112 -1.84 -1.10 -9.55
N ARG A 113 -0.66 -1.14 -8.92
CA ARG A 113 0.61 -1.58 -9.52
C ARG A 113 0.99 -2.97 -9.05
N ILE A 114 0.81 -3.25 -7.76
CA ILE A 114 0.96 -4.59 -7.18
C ILE A 114 -0.25 -4.84 -6.30
N LEU A 115 -1.06 -5.82 -6.69
CA LEU A 115 -2.26 -6.18 -5.94
C LEU A 115 -1.89 -6.98 -4.70
N TYR A 116 -2.30 -6.50 -3.53
CA TYR A 116 -2.21 -7.20 -2.27
C TYR A 116 -3.49 -6.96 -1.46
N PHE A 117 -3.89 -8.01 -0.75
CA PHE A 117 -4.97 -8.02 0.22
C PHE A 117 -4.48 -8.93 1.32
N SER A 118 -4.35 -8.43 2.54
CA SER A 118 -3.91 -9.24 3.68
C SER A 118 -4.77 -10.49 3.90
N GLY A 119 -6.01 -10.50 3.39
CA GLY A 119 -6.91 -11.64 3.53
C GLY A 119 -7.48 -11.77 4.95
N VAL A 120 -7.13 -10.83 5.85
CA VAL A 120 -7.79 -10.62 7.12
C VAL A 120 -9.20 -10.13 6.84
N MET A 121 -10.10 -11.06 6.57
CA MET A 121 -11.53 -10.83 6.50
C MET A 121 -12.06 -11.08 7.91
N TYR A 122 -12.62 -10.07 8.55
CA TYR A 122 -13.41 -10.25 9.77
C TYR A 122 -14.82 -10.71 9.39
#